data_AF-A0A942CED8-F1
#
_entry.id   AF-A0A942CED8-F1
#
_cell.length_a   1.000
_cell.length_b   1.000
_cell.length_c   1.000
_cell.angle_alpha   90.00
_cell.angle_beta   90.00
_cell.angle_gamma   90.00
#
_symmetry.space_group_name_H-M   'P 1'
#
loop_
_entity.id
_entity.type
_entity.pdbx_description
1 polymer ?
#
loop_
_entity_poly.entity_id
_entity_poly.type
_entity_poly.pdbx_seq_one_letter_code
_entity_poly.pdbx_strand_id
1 'polypeptide(L)'
;MIKIAADGSSRNRLRFIAFVLSFRKLNWNLEDYPRIYVDQIGYEPGEEDRRQRWRVDIVGWLMHGLGNTPEEAARDLEINFSKQLSEGKKPLRPGRNNIHIIFASTARISQYRDLELDFVSEILGLPWALMTDESSLWDFHGETNNDEFIEKIRQRYGVDVSDIAGARIADIFERISASQKL
;
A
#
# COMPACT_ATOMS: atom_id res chain seq x y z
N MET A 1 -3.54 29.57 -0.29
CA MET A 1 -3.85 28.23 -0.81
C MET A 1 -2.81 27.91 -1.88
N ILE A 2 -1.80 27.08 -1.59
CA ILE A 2 -0.69 26.82 -2.52
C ILE A 2 -0.94 25.46 -3.19
N LYS A 3 -1.34 25.48 -4.47
CA LYS A 3 -1.41 24.28 -5.31
C LYS A 3 0.02 24.00 -5.80
N ILE A 4 0.69 22.99 -5.25
CA ILE A 4 1.96 22.50 -5.79
C ILE A 4 1.73 21.09 -6.32
N ALA A 5 1.94 20.89 -7.62
CA ALA A 5 2.16 19.55 -8.18
C ALA A 5 3.49 19.06 -7.59
N ALA A 6 3.42 18.31 -6.48
CA ALA A 6 4.56 18.17 -5.60
C ALA A 6 5.48 17.05 -6.07
N ASP A 7 6.54 17.44 -6.79
CA ASP A 7 7.78 16.67 -6.87
C ASP A 7 8.34 16.40 -5.44
N GLY A 8 9.20 15.39 -5.29
CA GLY A 8 9.72 15.00 -3.97
C GLY A 8 10.46 16.12 -3.22
N SER A 9 11.04 17.08 -3.96
CA SER A 9 11.74 18.24 -3.41
C SER A 9 10.77 19.21 -2.72
N SER A 10 9.64 19.50 -3.36
CA SER A 10 8.59 20.39 -2.83
C SER A 10 7.97 19.83 -1.55
N ARG A 11 7.78 18.51 -1.48
CA ARG A 11 7.26 17.83 -0.28
C ARG A 11 8.17 18.03 0.93
N ASN A 12 9.48 17.86 0.75
CA ASN A 12 10.46 17.99 1.83
C ASN A 12 10.53 19.42 2.37
N ARG A 13 10.45 20.44 1.50
CA ARG A 13 10.43 21.85 1.91
C ARG A 13 9.20 22.19 2.74
N LEU A 14 8.01 21.85 2.26
CA LEU A 14 6.75 22.07 2.98
C LEU A 14 6.76 21.39 4.35
N ARG A 15 7.26 20.15 4.39
CA ARG A 15 7.40 19.37 5.62
C ARG A 15 8.33 20.05 6.63
N PHE A 16 9.50 20.51 6.19
CA PHE A 16 10.45 21.21 7.07
C PHE A 16 9.88 22.51 7.63
N ILE A 17 9.23 23.33 6.79
CA ILE A 17 8.59 24.58 7.23
C ILE A 17 7.50 24.27 8.26
N ALA A 18 6.62 23.31 8.00
CA ALA A 18 5.58 22.91 8.93
C ALA A 18 6.16 22.40 10.26
N PHE A 19 7.25 21.64 10.20
CA PHE A 19 7.94 21.16 11.40
C PHE A 19 8.46 22.31 12.26
N VAL A 20 9.14 23.30 11.69
CA VAL A 20 9.63 24.47 12.43
C VAL A 20 8.47 25.28 13.02
N LEU A 21 7.40 25.49 12.24
CA LEU A 21 6.22 26.24 12.70
C LEU A 21 5.45 25.50 13.79
N SER A 22 5.49 24.16 13.80
CA SER A 22 4.76 23.35 14.78
C SER A 22 5.14 23.63 16.23
N PHE A 23 6.37 24.08 16.50
CA PHE A 23 6.84 24.41 17.86
C PHE A 23 6.20 25.69 18.43
N ARG A 24 5.55 26.50 17.58
CA ARG A 24 4.87 27.73 18.01
C ARG A 24 3.45 27.48 18.54
N LYS A 25 2.95 26.26 18.42
CA LYS A 25 1.58 25.87 18.81
C LYS A 25 1.60 24.56 19.58
N LEU A 26 0.72 24.45 20.58
CA LEU A 26 0.51 23.22 21.34
C LEU A 26 -0.63 22.36 20.78
N ASN A 27 -1.61 23.00 20.14
CA ASN A 27 -2.74 22.36 19.48
C ASN A 27 -2.68 22.68 17.99
N TRP A 28 -2.82 21.64 17.15
CA TRP A 28 -2.76 21.75 15.69
C TRP A 28 -4.09 21.36 15.08
N ASN A 29 -4.58 22.20 14.17
CA ASN A 29 -5.77 21.96 13.37
C ASN A 29 -5.36 21.54 11.95
N LEU A 30 -6.31 21.10 11.12
CA LEU A 30 -6.01 20.64 9.76
C LEU A 30 -5.22 21.67 8.93
N GLU A 31 -5.48 22.97 9.12
CA GLU A 31 -4.79 24.06 8.42
C GLU A 31 -3.30 24.21 8.78
N ASP A 32 -2.86 23.63 9.91
CA ASP A 32 -1.45 23.60 10.29
C ASP A 32 -0.64 22.56 9.50
N TYR A 33 -1.32 21.71 8.74
CA TYR A 33 -0.70 20.65 7.97
C TYR A 33 -0.52 21.03 6.51
N PRO A 34 0.68 20.82 5.93
CA PRO A 34 0.86 20.91 4.49
C PRO A 34 0.02 19.81 3.81
N ARG A 35 -0.77 20.22 2.83
CA ARG A 35 -1.63 19.35 2.01
C ARG A 35 -1.14 19.33 0.57
N ILE A 36 -1.22 18.18 -0.08
CA ILE A 36 -0.90 18.00 -1.50
C ILE A 36 -2.11 17.40 -2.19
N TYR A 37 -2.48 17.98 -3.33
CA TYR A 37 -3.53 17.46 -4.19
C TYR A 37 -2.92 16.68 -5.34
N VAL A 38 -3.47 15.50 -5.61
CA VAL A 38 -3.02 14.57 -6.64
C VAL A 38 -4.20 14.29 -7.56
N ASP A 39 -4.06 14.63 -8.83
CA ASP A 39 -4.96 14.14 -9.89
C ASP A 39 -4.51 12.71 -10.22
N GLN A 40 -5.41 11.74 -10.08
CA GLN A 40 -5.11 10.31 -10.20
C GLN A 40 -5.31 9.80 -11.64
N ILE A 41 -5.48 10.69 -12.63
CA ILE A 41 -5.53 10.33 -14.06
C ILE A 41 -4.20 9.71 -14.51
N GLY A 42 -4.26 8.53 -15.15
CA GLY A 42 -3.12 7.92 -15.84
C GLY A 42 -2.47 6.70 -15.16
N TYR A 43 -3.03 6.20 -14.05
CA TYR A 43 -2.75 4.82 -13.65
C TYR A 43 -3.53 3.88 -14.57
N GLU A 44 -2.85 3.00 -15.30
CA GLU A 44 -3.47 2.11 -16.28
C GLU A 44 -4.59 1.26 -15.64
N PRO A 45 -5.69 1.01 -16.37
CA PRO A 45 -6.90 0.42 -15.82
C PRO A 45 -6.75 -1.11 -15.74
N GLY A 46 -6.59 -1.61 -14.52
CA GLY A 46 -7.11 -2.91 -14.12
C GLY A 46 -8.47 -2.67 -13.45
N GLU A 47 -9.51 -3.33 -13.95
CA GLU A 47 -10.92 -3.30 -13.54
C GLU A 47 -11.22 -2.76 -12.13
N GLU A 48 -11.63 -1.49 -12.05
CA GLU A 48 -12.92 -1.06 -11.49
C GLU A 48 -12.94 0.47 -11.41
N ASP A 49 -14.02 1.02 -11.96
CA ASP A 49 -14.43 2.41 -12.10
C ASP A 49 -14.72 3.12 -10.75
N ARG A 50 -13.96 2.81 -9.69
CA ARG A 50 -14.23 3.23 -8.31
C ARG A 50 -13.18 4.17 -7.71
N ARG A 51 -12.10 4.47 -8.43
CA ARG A 51 -11.08 5.41 -7.92
C ARG A 51 -11.54 6.84 -8.18
N GLN A 52 -11.94 7.51 -7.10
CA GLN A 52 -12.23 8.94 -7.10
C GLN A 52 -11.03 9.72 -7.67
N ARG A 53 -11.28 10.59 -8.65
CA ARG A 53 -10.24 11.23 -9.48
C ARG A 53 -9.17 11.98 -8.68
N TRP A 54 -9.56 12.65 -7.61
CA TRP A 54 -8.69 13.48 -6.80
C TRP A 54 -8.41 12.84 -5.45
N ARG A 55 -7.16 12.96 -5.00
CA ARG A 55 -6.74 12.67 -3.65
C ARG A 55 -6.07 13.88 -3.05
N VAL A 56 -6.29 14.13 -1.76
CA VAL A 56 -5.52 15.09 -0.97
C VAL A 56 -4.80 14.36 0.17
N ASP A 57 -3.51 14.58 0.32
CA ASP A 57 -2.67 13.94 1.33
C ASP A 57 -2.15 14.98 2.32
N ILE A 58 -2.13 14.65 3.63
CA ILE A 58 -1.32 15.37 4.61
C ILE A 58 0.14 14.90 4.50
N VAL A 59 1.09 15.82 4.27
CA VAL A 59 2.49 15.44 4.10
C VAL A 59 3.08 14.85 5.39
N GLY A 60 3.54 13.61 5.32
CA GLY A 60 4.18 12.91 6.45
C GLY A 60 3.21 12.18 7.38
N TRP A 61 1.93 12.11 7.01
CA TRP A 61 0.89 11.37 7.72
C TRP A 61 0.12 10.50 6.73
N LEU A 62 -0.10 9.21 7.05
CA LEU A 62 -1.03 8.34 6.33
C LEU A 62 -2.51 8.77 6.54
N MET A 63 -2.83 10.02 6.26
CA MET A 63 -4.17 10.56 6.28
C MET A 63 -4.43 11.30 4.97
N HIS A 64 -5.52 10.92 4.31
CA HIS A 64 -5.90 11.44 3.02
C HIS A 64 -7.42 11.60 2.94
N GLY A 65 -7.86 12.33 1.92
CA GLY A 65 -9.25 12.39 1.49
C GLY A 65 -9.35 12.14 0.00
N LEU A 66 -10.49 11.59 -0.43
CA LEU A 66 -10.75 11.22 -1.81
C LEU A 66 -12.01 11.92 -2.34
N GLY A 67 -12.05 12.24 -3.63
CA GLY A 67 -13.20 12.89 -4.26
C GLY A 67 -13.10 12.98 -5.77
N ASN A 68 -14.21 13.21 -6.47
CA ASN A 68 -14.20 13.43 -7.92
C ASN A 68 -13.75 14.84 -8.30
N THR A 69 -13.70 15.75 -7.31
CA THR A 69 -13.14 17.10 -7.39
C THR A 69 -12.12 17.35 -6.27
N PRO A 70 -11.19 18.32 -6.43
CA PRO A 70 -10.29 18.71 -5.34
C PRO A 70 -11.02 19.12 -4.06
N GLU A 71 -12.18 19.78 -4.19
CA GLU A 71 -12.99 20.27 -3.08
C GLU A 71 -13.67 19.12 -2.33
N GLU A 72 -14.16 18.10 -3.06
CA GLU A 72 -14.66 16.87 -2.44
C GLU A 72 -13.57 16.14 -1.68
N ALA A 73 -12.38 15.98 -2.26
CA ALA A 73 -11.25 15.35 -1.59
C ALA A 73 -10.85 16.10 -0.32
N ALA A 74 -10.84 17.44 -0.36
CA ALA A 74 -10.57 18.27 0.81
C ALA A 74 -11.61 18.08 1.92
N ARG A 75 -12.89 18.02 1.56
CA ARG A 75 -13.98 17.77 2.52
C ARG A 75 -13.89 16.38 3.14
N ASP A 76 -13.58 15.37 2.35
CA ASP A 76 -13.37 14.01 2.84
C ASP A 76 -12.18 13.93 3.82
N LEU A 77 -11.08 14.64 3.53
CA LEU A 77 -9.96 14.78 4.45
C LEU A 77 -10.37 15.45 5.77
N GLU A 78 -11.19 16.51 5.72
CA GLU A 78 -11.72 17.18 6.92
C GLU A 78 -12.56 16.22 7.79
N ILE A 79 -13.39 15.41 7.16
CA ILE A 79 -14.20 14.37 7.83
C ILE A 79 -13.28 13.35 8.50
N ASN A 80 -12.30 12.81 7.75
CA ASN A 80 -11.36 11.81 8.25
C ASN A 80 -10.50 12.35 9.41
N PHE A 81 -10.02 13.58 9.31
CA PHE A 81 -9.26 14.26 10.36
C PHE A 81 -10.10 14.45 11.63
N SER A 82 -11.33 14.96 11.47
CA SER A 82 -12.25 15.20 12.59
C SER A 82 -12.66 13.90 13.27
N LYS A 83 -12.93 12.85 12.49
CA LYS A 83 -13.21 11.50 12.99
C LYS A 83 -12.06 10.99 13.85
N GLN A 84 -10.83 11.07 13.37
CA GLN A 84 -9.65 10.64 14.12
C GLN A 84 -9.51 11.39 15.46
N LEU A 85 -9.73 12.71 15.48
CA LEU A 85 -9.70 13.48 16.73
C LEU A 85 -10.84 13.09 17.68
N SER A 86 -12.05 12.83 17.16
CA SER A 86 -13.20 12.41 17.96
C SER A 86 -13.02 11.04 18.60
N GLU A 87 -12.21 10.16 17.99
CA GLU A 87 -11.81 8.86 18.54
C GLU A 87 -10.72 8.99 19.63
N GLY A 88 -10.35 10.22 20.03
CA GLY A 88 -9.35 10.48 21.06
C GLY A 88 -7.90 10.30 20.60
N LYS A 89 -7.66 10.04 19.31
CA LYS A 89 -6.30 9.94 18.76
C LYS A 89 -5.68 11.33 18.71
N LYS A 90 -4.46 11.46 19.24
CA LYS A 90 -3.72 12.73 19.21
C LYS A 90 -3.23 13.02 17.79
N PRO A 91 -3.35 14.27 17.31
CA PRO A 91 -2.81 14.64 16.02
C PRO A 91 -1.28 14.49 16.00
N LEU A 92 -0.74 14.02 14.88
CA LEU A 92 0.71 13.96 14.70
C LEU A 92 1.27 15.37 14.59
N ARG A 93 2.47 15.62 15.10
CA ARG A 93 3.09 16.95 14.94
C ARG A 93 3.26 17.27 13.45
N PRO A 94 2.79 18.44 12.96
CA PRO A 94 2.99 18.86 11.59
C PRO A 94 4.46 18.76 11.16
N GLY A 95 4.72 18.22 9.97
CA GLY A 95 6.06 18.10 9.42
C GLY A 95 6.91 16.95 9.97
N ARG A 96 6.42 16.17 10.95
CA ARG A 96 7.13 14.98 11.43
C ARG A 96 6.78 13.77 10.56
N ASN A 97 7.79 13.03 10.08
CA ASN A 97 7.56 11.74 9.43
C ASN A 97 7.41 10.66 10.50
N ASN A 98 6.18 10.27 10.81
CA ASN A 98 5.88 9.20 11.77
C ASN A 98 5.38 7.93 11.09
N ILE A 99 5.54 7.84 9.77
CA ILE A 99 5.21 6.64 9.01
C ILE A 99 6.34 5.64 9.25
N HIS A 100 6.19 4.83 10.30
CA HIS A 100 7.01 3.64 10.51
C HIS A 100 6.36 2.49 9.74
N ILE A 101 6.61 2.44 8.42
CA ILE A 101 6.30 1.23 7.65
C ILE A 101 7.34 0.19 8.05
N ILE A 102 6.89 -0.84 8.76
CA ILE A 102 7.67 -2.05 9.01
C ILE A 102 7.26 -3.01 7.91
N PHE A 103 8.19 -3.35 7.03
CA PHE A 103 7.97 -4.39 6.04
C PHE A 103 8.09 -5.76 6.72
N ALA A 104 7.24 -6.70 6.32
CA ALA A 104 7.42 -8.09 6.68
C ALA A 104 8.77 -8.60 6.15
N SER A 105 9.35 -9.58 6.85
CA SER A 105 10.59 -10.24 6.44
C SER A 105 10.45 -10.84 5.05
N THR A 106 11.56 -10.96 4.32
CA THR A 106 11.66 -11.69 3.04
C THR A 106 12.61 -12.89 3.14
N ALA A 107 13.02 -13.26 4.37
CA ALA A 107 14.09 -14.22 4.62
C ALA A 107 13.74 -15.66 4.21
N ARG A 108 12.46 -16.06 4.22
CA ARG A 108 12.03 -17.38 3.73
C ARG A 108 11.91 -17.38 2.21
N ILE A 109 11.19 -16.40 1.66
CA ILE A 109 10.97 -16.33 0.20
C ILE A 109 12.28 -16.17 -0.57
N SER A 110 13.20 -15.32 -0.08
CA SER A 110 14.47 -15.06 -0.76
C SER A 110 15.40 -16.27 -0.91
N GLN A 111 15.15 -17.36 -0.16
CA GLN A 111 15.87 -18.62 -0.32
C GLN A 111 15.50 -19.34 -1.64
N TYR A 112 14.37 -18.96 -2.24
CA TYR A 112 13.80 -19.58 -3.43
C TYR A 112 13.75 -18.61 -4.61
N ARG A 113 14.75 -17.76 -4.77
CA ARG A 113 14.76 -16.65 -5.76
C ARG A 113 14.36 -17.05 -7.19
N ASP A 114 14.82 -18.20 -7.67
CA ASP A 114 14.48 -18.64 -9.04
C ASP A 114 13.01 -19.06 -9.15
N LEU A 115 12.49 -19.73 -8.12
CA LEU A 115 11.08 -20.05 -8.00
C LEU A 115 10.24 -18.78 -7.83
N GLU A 116 10.74 -17.79 -7.10
CA GLU A 116 10.10 -16.49 -6.91
C GLU A 116 9.79 -15.81 -8.25
N LEU A 117 10.80 -15.74 -9.12
CA LEU A 117 10.68 -15.10 -10.44
C LEU A 117 9.72 -15.86 -11.36
N ASP A 118 9.84 -17.19 -11.44
CA ASP A 118 8.93 -18.03 -12.23
C ASP A 118 7.49 -17.96 -11.70
N PHE A 119 7.32 -17.94 -10.38
CA PHE A 119 5.99 -17.87 -9.76
C PHE A 119 5.29 -16.54 -10.07
N VAL A 120 6.01 -15.42 -10.04
CA VAL A 120 5.44 -14.10 -10.36
C VAL A 120 4.99 -14.04 -11.82
N SER A 121 5.80 -14.53 -12.77
CA SER A 121 5.44 -14.49 -14.18
C SER A 121 4.38 -15.53 -14.55
N GLU A 122 4.55 -16.78 -14.14
CA GLU A 122 3.74 -17.90 -14.63
C GLU A 122 2.47 -18.13 -13.81
N ILE A 123 2.52 -17.96 -12.49
CA ILE A 123 1.36 -18.22 -11.63
C ILE A 123 0.54 -16.95 -11.48
N LEU A 124 1.18 -15.86 -11.04
CA LEU A 124 0.50 -14.59 -10.80
C LEU A 124 0.21 -13.82 -12.09
N GLY A 125 0.92 -14.10 -13.19
CA GLY A 125 0.73 -13.38 -14.46
C GLY A 125 1.18 -11.92 -14.39
N LEU A 126 2.10 -11.59 -13.48
CA LEU A 126 2.54 -10.22 -13.22
C LEU A 126 3.97 -10.01 -13.76
N PRO A 127 4.31 -8.81 -14.26
CA PRO A 127 5.66 -8.50 -14.69
C PRO A 127 6.64 -8.41 -13.50
N TRP A 128 6.15 -8.05 -12.32
CA TRP A 128 6.87 -8.04 -11.06
C TRP A 128 5.87 -8.00 -9.89
N ALA A 129 6.29 -8.49 -8.73
CA ALA A 129 5.53 -8.38 -7.48
C ALA A 129 6.50 -8.29 -6.29
N LEU A 130 6.14 -7.52 -5.27
CA LEU A 130 6.83 -7.58 -3.98
C LEU A 130 6.21 -8.71 -3.16
N MET A 131 6.98 -9.77 -2.89
CA MET A 131 6.57 -10.85 -2.02
C MET A 131 7.38 -10.84 -0.72
N THR A 132 6.69 -11.09 0.38
CA THR A 132 7.26 -11.18 1.73
C THR A 132 6.87 -12.51 2.35
N ASP A 133 7.50 -12.88 3.45
CA ASP A 133 7.21 -14.12 4.18
C ASP A 133 5.74 -14.17 4.68
N GLU A 134 5.07 -13.02 4.73
CA GLU A 134 3.64 -12.89 5.03
C GLU A 134 2.77 -12.74 3.78
N SER A 135 3.30 -12.80 2.57
CA SER A 135 2.46 -12.77 1.36
C SER A 135 1.67 -14.07 1.19
N SER A 136 0.46 -13.93 0.68
CA SER A 136 -0.48 -15.00 0.39
C SER A 136 -1.00 -14.85 -1.04
N LEU A 137 -1.56 -15.92 -1.61
CA LEU A 137 -2.20 -15.85 -2.92
C LEU A 137 -3.29 -14.76 -2.96
N TRP A 138 -4.04 -14.58 -1.86
CA TRP A 138 -5.08 -13.57 -1.70
C TRP A 138 -4.61 -12.12 -1.90
N ASP A 139 -3.32 -11.84 -1.77
CA ASP A 139 -2.80 -10.49 -1.95
C ASP A 139 -2.73 -10.06 -3.43
N PHE A 140 -2.96 -11.01 -4.36
CA PHE A 140 -2.74 -10.83 -5.80
C PHE A 140 -4.00 -10.91 -6.66
N HIS A 141 -5.19 -11.07 -6.06
CA HIS A 141 -6.48 -11.07 -6.77
C HIS A 141 -7.64 -10.65 -5.85
N GLY A 142 -8.79 -10.33 -6.44
CA GLY A 142 -10.01 -9.95 -5.72
C GLY A 142 -11.08 -11.06 -5.65
N GLU A 143 -10.75 -12.26 -6.11
CA GLU A 143 -11.71 -13.37 -6.20
C GLU A 143 -12.04 -13.98 -4.83
N THR A 144 -13.14 -14.74 -4.80
CA THR A 144 -13.62 -15.41 -3.58
C THR A 144 -12.85 -16.67 -3.20
N ASN A 145 -12.03 -17.22 -4.11
CA ASN A 145 -11.22 -18.42 -3.89
C ASN A 145 -9.89 -18.35 -4.66
N ASN A 146 -8.99 -19.31 -4.38
CA ASN A 146 -7.66 -19.42 -5.00
C ASN A 146 -7.58 -20.49 -6.10
N ASP A 147 -8.71 -21.02 -6.59
CA ASP A 147 -8.74 -22.26 -7.38
C ASP A 147 -7.91 -22.14 -8.67
N GLU A 148 -7.94 -20.98 -9.32
CA GLU A 148 -7.13 -20.72 -10.52
C GLU A 148 -5.63 -20.80 -10.22
N PHE A 149 -5.16 -20.15 -9.17
CA PHE A 149 -3.75 -20.19 -8.79
C PHE A 149 -3.33 -21.58 -8.31
N ILE A 150 -4.17 -22.27 -7.54
CA ILE A 150 -3.92 -23.64 -7.09
C ILE A 150 -3.76 -24.57 -8.31
N GLU A 151 -4.64 -24.44 -9.30
CA GLU A 151 -4.56 -25.25 -10.51
C GLU A 151 -3.34 -24.91 -11.37
N LYS A 152 -2.97 -23.63 -11.52
CA LYS A 152 -1.72 -23.22 -12.18
C LYS A 152 -0.49 -23.81 -11.47
N ILE A 153 -0.45 -23.77 -10.14
CA ILE A 153 0.65 -24.34 -9.34
C ILE A 153 0.73 -25.86 -9.56
N ARG A 154 -0.41 -26.54 -9.54
CA ARG A 154 -0.49 -27.98 -9.82
C ARG A 154 0.01 -28.32 -11.22
N GLN A 155 -0.39 -27.56 -12.24
CA GLN A 155 0.03 -27.79 -13.63
C GLN A 155 1.51 -27.48 -13.85
N ARG A 156 2.02 -26.39 -13.26
CA ARG A 156 3.40 -25.91 -13.46
C ARG A 156 4.42 -26.74 -12.68
N TYR A 157 4.10 -27.07 -11.42
CA TYR A 157 5.05 -27.68 -10.48
C TYR A 157 4.68 -29.11 -10.07
N GLY A 158 3.50 -29.60 -10.43
CA GLY A 158 3.04 -30.95 -10.06
C GLY A 158 2.67 -31.10 -8.58
N VAL A 159 2.44 -29.99 -7.87
CA VAL A 159 2.20 -29.99 -6.41
C VAL A 159 0.81 -29.47 -6.09
N ASP A 160 0.10 -30.17 -5.20
CA ASP A 160 -1.14 -29.66 -4.62
C ASP A 160 -0.86 -28.81 -3.38
N VAL A 161 -1.49 -27.63 -3.34
CA VAL A 161 -1.33 -26.63 -2.28
C VAL A 161 -2.67 -26.19 -1.68
N SER A 162 -3.76 -26.86 -2.07
CA SER A 162 -5.13 -26.54 -1.63
C SER A 162 -5.33 -26.64 -0.11
N ASP A 163 -4.51 -27.44 0.58
CA ASP A 163 -4.51 -27.63 2.04
C ASP A 163 -3.66 -26.61 2.80
N ILE A 164 -2.87 -25.77 2.12
CA ILE A 164 -2.03 -24.78 2.80
C ILE A 164 -2.89 -23.67 3.39
N ALA A 165 -2.96 -23.64 4.72
CA ALA A 165 -3.76 -22.66 5.46
C ALA A 165 -3.37 -21.22 5.12
N GLY A 166 -4.36 -20.42 4.75
CA GLY A 166 -4.15 -19.01 4.38
C GLY A 166 -3.39 -18.81 3.06
N ALA A 167 -3.12 -19.88 2.30
CA ALA A 167 -2.45 -19.83 1.01
C ALA A 167 -1.15 -19.01 1.03
N ARG A 168 -0.34 -19.17 2.08
CA ARG A 168 0.93 -18.45 2.26
C ARG A 168 1.96 -18.88 1.23
N ILE A 169 2.55 -17.91 0.53
CA ILE A 169 3.48 -18.18 -0.57
C ILE A 169 4.77 -18.83 -0.08
N ALA A 170 5.28 -18.44 1.09
CA ALA A 170 6.47 -19.05 1.68
C ALA A 170 6.30 -20.57 1.91
N ASP A 171 5.12 -20.99 2.38
CA ASP A 171 4.81 -22.41 2.64
C ASP A 171 4.62 -23.18 1.33
N ILE A 172 4.03 -22.54 0.31
CA ILE A 172 3.93 -23.07 -1.06
C ILE A 172 5.33 -23.31 -1.64
N PHE A 173 6.25 -22.36 -1.49
CA PHE A 173 7.62 -22.46 -2.00
C PHE A 173 8.40 -23.59 -1.34
N GLU A 174 8.27 -23.72 -0.01
CA GLU A 174 8.85 -24.83 0.73
C GLU A 174 8.35 -26.18 0.20
N ARG A 175 7.06 -26.31 -0.07
CA ARG A 175 6.48 -27.55 -0.60
C ARG A 175 6.97 -27.86 -2.02
N ILE A 176 6.95 -26.88 -2.92
CA ILE A 176 7.45 -27.05 -4.29
C ILE A 176 8.92 -27.48 -4.27
N SER A 177 9.75 -26.79 -3.47
CA SER A 177 11.17 -27.12 -3.37
C SER A 177 11.40 -28.52 -2.79
N ALA A 178 10.61 -28.95 -1.80
CA ALA A 178 10.69 -30.30 -1.26
C ALA A 178 10.34 -31.37 -2.30
N SER A 179 9.34 -31.13 -3.15
CA SER A 179 8.93 -32.06 -4.21
C SER A 179 9.94 -32.16 -5.35
N GLN A 180 10.72 -31.12 -5.62
CA GLN A 180 11.72 -31.08 -6.70
C GLN A 180 13.10 -31.63 -6.30
N LYS A 181 13.34 -31.87 -5.00
CA LYS A 181 14.57 -32.48 -4.49
C LYS A 181 14.55 -34.01 -4.51
N LEU A 182 13.46 -34.62 -4.97
CA LEU A 182 13.29 -36.06 -5.20
C LEU A 182 13.61 -36.40 -6.66
#